data_AF-A0A665T9K4-F1
#
_entry.id   AF-A0A665T9K4-F1
#
_cell.length_a   1.000
_cell.length_b   1.000
_cell.length_c   1.000
_cell.angle_alpha   90.00
_cell.angle_beta   90.00
_cell.angle_gamma   90.00
#
_symmetry.space_group_name_H-M   'P 1'
#
loop_
_entity.id
_entity.type
_entity.pdbx_description
1 polymer ?
#
loop_
_entity_poly.entity_id
_entity_poly.type
_entity_poly.pdbx_seq_one_letter_code
_entity_poly.pdbx_strand_id
1 'polypeptide(L)'
;MFLTVYLSNNDQHFSEVPITPETLCRDVVELCKEPGEADCYLAETWRGSGGRPQSPKCIHHRMMEVLQRWGQQRGEVRYLLHHQRPPGRDSGTKHLVQTGRPLSAPRVDVTLGELQDLATRQQQQINAQQQMLASKEQRLQYLQLQDQRQQQEASDQERLRQLRENAHNQEAKLRRVRALRGQVEQKRLSNSKLVEEIEQMTSLFQQKQRELLVAVARVEELSDQLEELKKDDNVFFLSCRWRGPHRPERCLWFGHPATCPLSDQSHC
;
A
#
# COMPACT_ATOMS: atom_id res chain seq x y z
N MET A 1 -10.96 9.56 5.74
CA MET A 1 -11.36 10.48 4.64
C MET A 1 -12.47 11.35 5.18
N PHE A 2 -12.56 12.62 4.80
CA PHE A 2 -13.67 13.49 5.19
C PHE A 2 -14.61 13.70 3.99
N LEU A 3 -15.90 13.69 4.25
CA LEU A 3 -16.96 13.96 3.28
C LEU A 3 -17.59 15.31 3.60
N THR A 4 -17.60 16.22 2.64
CA THR A 4 -18.29 17.50 2.77
C THR A 4 -19.76 17.35 2.36
N VAL A 5 -20.67 17.54 3.31
CA VAL A 5 -22.12 17.50 3.09
C VAL A 5 -22.68 18.91 3.23
N TYR A 6 -23.36 19.40 2.20
CA TYR A 6 -23.98 20.72 2.19
C TYR A 6 -25.40 20.62 2.78
N LEU A 7 -25.69 21.43 3.80
CA LEU A 7 -26.97 21.44 4.50
C LEU A 7 -28.01 22.35 3.82
N SER A 8 -27.55 23.21 2.90
CA SER A 8 -28.37 24.12 2.12
C SER A 8 -27.78 24.26 0.72
N ASN A 9 -28.52 24.88 -0.19
CA ASN A 9 -28.06 25.19 -1.55
C ASN A 9 -27.00 26.32 -1.58
N ASN A 10 -26.46 26.71 -0.41
CA ASN A 10 -25.44 27.73 -0.24
C ASN A 10 -24.10 27.07 0.09
N ASP A 11 -23.05 27.43 -0.66
CA ASP A 11 -21.71 26.83 -0.56
C ASP A 11 -20.99 27.11 0.76
N GLN A 12 -21.53 28.01 1.59
CA GLN A 12 -20.99 28.35 2.90
C GLN A 12 -21.58 27.53 4.05
N HIS A 13 -22.63 26.73 3.81
CA HIS A 13 -23.27 25.93 4.85
C HIS A 13 -23.05 24.43 4.61
N PHE A 14 -21.97 23.90 5.19
CA PHE A 14 -21.58 22.49 5.07
C PHE A 14 -21.07 21.90 6.38
N SER A 15 -21.12 20.58 6.48
CA SER A 15 -20.54 19.79 7.56
C SER A 15 -19.55 18.78 6.99
N GLU A 16 -18.40 18.63 7.65
CA GLU A 16 -17.39 17.63 7.29
C GLU A 16 -17.52 16.40 8.18
N VAL A 17 -17.89 15.28 7.57
CA VAL A 17 -18.10 14.02 8.29
C VAL A 17 -16.92 13.08 8.04
N PRO A 18 -16.24 12.57 9.08
CA PRO A 18 -15.22 11.54 8.90
C PRO A 18 -15.88 10.22 8.45
N ILE A 19 -15.42 9.69 7.32
CA ILE A 19 -15.91 8.43 6.76
C ILE A 19 -14.92 7.30 7.03
N THR A 20 -15.40 6.25 7.69
CA THR A 20 -14.75 4.94 7.83
C THR A 20 -15.40 3.91 6.88
N PRO A 21 -14.78 2.74 6.65
CA PRO A 21 -15.36 1.68 5.80
C PRO A 21 -16.71 1.13 6.29
N GLU A 22 -17.05 1.37 7.56
CA GLU A 22 -18.28 0.94 8.23
C GLU A 22 -19.37 2.02 8.20
N THR A 23 -19.03 3.28 7.92
CA THR A 23 -19.99 4.40 7.93
C THR A 23 -21.05 4.22 6.85
N LEU A 24 -22.32 4.21 7.26
CA LEU A 24 -23.48 4.11 6.37
C LEU A 24 -23.99 5.51 5.98
N CYS A 25 -24.76 5.58 4.89
CA CYS A 25 -25.45 6.80 4.48
C CYS A 25 -26.35 7.37 5.60
N ARG A 26 -27.01 6.50 6.37
CA ARG A 26 -27.81 6.91 7.54
C ARG A 26 -26.97 7.63 8.59
N ASP A 27 -25.78 7.13 8.91
CA ASP A 27 -24.92 7.73 9.94
C ASP A 27 -24.50 9.15 9.55
N VAL A 28 -24.22 9.36 8.26
CA VAL A 28 -23.92 10.69 7.71
C VAL A 28 -25.12 11.62 7.81
N VAL A 29 -26.33 11.12 7.53
CA VAL A 29 -27.57 11.90 7.66
C VAL A 29 -27.82 12.29 9.12
N GLU A 30 -27.67 11.37 10.07
CA GLU A 30 -27.85 11.65 11.51
C GLU A 30 -26.85 12.68 12.05
N LEU A 31 -25.61 12.66 11.56
CA LEU A 31 -24.57 13.62 11.98
C LEU A 31 -24.77 15.03 11.42
N CYS A 32 -25.42 15.13 10.25
CA CYS A 32 -25.63 16.40 9.56
C CYS A 32 -26.98 17.07 9.86
N LYS A 33 -27.88 16.36 10.54
CA LYS A 33 -29.27 16.79 10.77
C LYS A 33 -29.38 17.62 12.05
N GLU A 34 -30.19 18.68 12.01
CA GLU A 34 -30.47 19.48 13.21
C GLU A 34 -31.56 18.84 14.09
N PRO A 35 -31.49 19.00 15.43
CA PRO A 35 -32.50 18.46 16.33
C PRO A 35 -33.88 19.10 16.06
N GLY A 36 -34.83 18.30 15.57
CA GLY A 36 -36.19 18.74 15.22
C GLY A 36 -36.57 18.55 13.76
N GLU A 37 -35.61 18.22 12.90
CA GLU A 37 -35.88 17.87 11.51
C GLU A 37 -36.42 16.44 11.41
N ALA A 38 -37.21 16.12 10.40
CA ALA A 38 -37.68 14.76 10.12
C ALA A 38 -37.58 14.48 8.61
N ASP A 39 -37.45 13.22 8.23
CA ASP A 39 -37.41 12.75 6.83
C ASP A 39 -36.31 13.37 5.95
N CYS A 40 -35.07 13.41 6.48
CA CYS A 40 -33.91 13.86 5.72
C CYS A 40 -33.30 12.71 4.89
N TYR A 41 -32.83 13.01 3.68
CA TYR A 41 -32.09 12.06 2.86
C TYR A 41 -30.88 12.72 2.21
N LEU A 42 -29.85 11.92 1.98
CA LEU A 42 -28.64 12.34 1.28
C LEU A 42 -28.85 12.19 -0.22
N ALA A 43 -28.65 13.27 -0.97
CA ALA A 43 -28.64 13.26 -2.43
C ALA A 43 -27.26 13.63 -2.97
N GLU A 44 -26.95 13.10 -4.15
CA GLU A 44 -25.76 13.45 -4.89
C GLU A 44 -26.13 14.38 -6.04
N THR A 45 -25.38 15.47 -6.18
CA THR A 45 -25.44 16.34 -7.35
C THR A 45 -24.08 16.32 -8.03
N TRP A 46 -24.10 16.12 -9.34
CA TRP A 46 -22.90 16.25 -10.15
C TRP A 46 -22.84 17.67 -10.71
N ARG A 47 -21.65 18.29 -10.69
CA ARG A 47 -21.46 19.71 -11.03
C ARG A 47 -21.94 20.09 -12.45
N GLY A 48 -22.25 19.11 -13.33
CA GLY A 48 -22.81 19.31 -14.67
C GLY A 48 -24.32 19.06 -14.84
N SER A 49 -25.07 18.56 -13.86
CA SER A 49 -26.47 18.12 -14.05
C SER A 49 -27.54 19.22 -13.93
N GLY A 50 -27.15 20.50 -13.98
CA GLY A 50 -28.10 21.61 -13.86
C GLY A 50 -28.84 21.66 -12.51
N GLY A 51 -28.18 21.20 -11.43
CA GLY A 51 -28.72 21.26 -10.07
C GLY A 51 -29.86 20.28 -9.79
N ARG A 52 -30.14 19.32 -10.69
CA ARG A 52 -31.12 18.25 -10.37
C ARG A 52 -30.48 17.25 -9.39
N PRO A 53 -31.08 17.05 -8.20
CA PRO A 53 -30.67 16.00 -7.28
C PRO A 53 -30.80 14.65 -7.97
N GLN A 54 -29.76 13.82 -7.92
CA GLN A 54 -29.91 12.41 -8.26
C GLN A 54 -30.74 11.71 -7.18
N SER A 55 -31.30 10.56 -7.53
CA SER A 55 -32.17 9.76 -6.66
C SER A 55 -31.63 9.62 -5.24
N PRO A 56 -32.51 9.65 -4.21
CA PRO A 56 -32.12 9.53 -2.81
C PRO A 56 -31.24 8.30 -2.59
N LYS A 57 -30.14 8.45 -1.85
CA LYS A 57 -29.26 7.32 -1.56
C LYS A 57 -29.95 6.36 -0.61
N CYS A 58 -29.79 5.06 -0.88
CA CYS A 58 -30.25 4.03 0.04
C CYS A 58 -29.54 4.22 1.38
N ILE A 59 -30.32 4.39 2.45
CA ILE A 59 -29.83 4.66 3.81
C ILE A 59 -28.90 3.57 4.35
N HIS A 60 -29.01 2.34 3.82
CA HIS A 60 -28.22 1.18 4.22
C HIS A 60 -26.92 0.99 3.42
N HIS A 61 -26.65 1.82 2.40
CA HIS A 61 -25.39 1.71 1.67
C HIS A 61 -24.22 2.26 2.48
N ARG A 62 -23.05 1.62 2.31
CA ARG A 62 -21.79 2.12 2.86
C ARG A 62 -21.32 3.33 2.06
N MET A 63 -20.98 4.40 2.76
CA MET A 63 -20.55 5.65 2.12
C MET A 63 -19.26 5.44 1.31
N MET A 64 -18.39 4.54 1.76
CA MET A 64 -17.15 4.20 1.05
C MET A 64 -17.42 3.57 -0.33
N GLU A 65 -18.42 2.69 -0.44
CA GLU A 65 -18.80 2.08 -1.71
C GLU A 65 -19.42 3.11 -2.66
N VAL A 66 -20.21 4.03 -2.10
CA VAL A 66 -20.82 5.13 -2.84
C VAL A 66 -19.75 6.05 -3.43
N LEU A 67 -18.74 6.41 -2.64
CA LEU A 67 -17.61 7.23 -3.09
C LEU A 67 -16.74 6.51 -4.13
N GLN A 68 -16.54 5.20 -3.97
CA GLN A 68 -15.75 4.40 -4.92
C GLN A 68 -16.38 4.32 -6.31
N ARG A 69 -17.71 4.33 -6.43
CA ARG A 69 -18.41 4.32 -7.73
C ARG A 69 -18.04 5.51 -8.61
N TRP A 70 -17.70 6.65 -8.00
CA TRP A 70 -17.28 7.86 -8.71
C TRP A 70 -15.78 7.88 -9.05
N GLY A 71 -14.97 7.00 -8.44
CA GLY A 71 -13.55 6.84 -8.75
C GLY A 71 -12.77 8.17 -8.71
N GLN A 72 -12.23 8.56 -9.87
CA GLN A 72 -11.44 9.78 -10.04
C GLN A 72 -12.27 11.08 -9.97
N GLN A 73 -13.58 11.00 -10.25
CA GLN A 73 -14.52 12.13 -10.30
C GLN A 73 -15.09 12.50 -8.91
N ARG A 74 -14.60 11.88 -7.83
CA ARG A 74 -15.04 12.08 -6.44
C ARG A 74 -15.02 13.55 -5.98
N GLY A 75 -14.15 14.39 -6.55
CA GLY A 75 -14.07 15.83 -6.22
C GLY A 75 -15.13 16.71 -6.89
N GLU A 76 -15.85 16.17 -7.87
CA GLU A 76 -16.89 16.88 -8.63
C GLU A 76 -18.31 16.58 -8.15
N VAL A 77 -18.46 15.60 -7.26
CA VAL A 77 -19.73 15.20 -6.66
C VAL A 77 -19.95 16.00 -5.39
N ARG A 78 -21.11 16.64 -5.29
CA ARG A 78 -21.55 17.33 -4.08
C ARG A 78 -22.67 16.54 -3.42
N TYR A 79 -22.54 16.35 -2.11
CA TYR A 79 -23.53 15.67 -1.30
C TYR A 79 -24.38 16.72 -0.60
N LEU A 80 -25.69 16.71 -0.84
CA LEU A 80 -26.63 17.62 -0.18
C LEU A 80 -27.57 16.85 0.72
N LEU A 81 -27.82 17.39 1.91
CA LEU A 81 -28.88 16.94 2.78
C LEU A 81 -30.18 17.61 2.33
N HIS A 82 -31.16 16.81 1.92
CA HIS A 82 -32.49 17.29 1.60
C HIS A 82 -33.49 16.92 2.68
N HIS A 83 -34.34 17.85 3.04
CA HIS A 83 -35.49 17.63 3.90
C HIS A 83 -36.70 17.27 3.03
N GLN A 84 -37.25 16.08 3.23
CA GLN A 84 -38.53 15.75 2.64
C GLN A 84 -39.60 16.56 3.38
N ARG A 85 -39.92 17.73 2.85
CA ARG A 85 -41.10 18.48 3.31
C ARG A 85 -42.31 17.56 3.06
N PRO A 86 -43.16 17.28 4.05
CA PRO A 86 -44.38 16.53 3.80
C PRO A 86 -45.16 17.21 2.66
N PRO A 87 -45.74 16.46 1.72
CA PRO A 87 -46.52 17.03 0.61
C PRO A 87 -47.81 17.62 1.20
N GLY A 88 -47.74 18.84 1.69
CA GLY A 88 -48.82 19.39 2.49
C GLY A 88 -48.47 20.69 3.18
N ARG A 89 -48.05 21.71 2.41
CA ARG A 89 -48.38 23.12 2.68
C ARG A 89 -47.94 23.97 1.51
N ASP A 90 -48.92 24.32 0.69
CA ASP A 90 -48.83 25.32 -0.36
C ASP A 90 -48.19 26.60 0.15
N SER A 91 -47.08 27.00 -0.47
CA SER A 91 -46.55 28.34 -0.34
C SER A 91 -46.77 29.07 -1.66
N GLY A 92 -47.87 29.81 -1.71
CA GLY A 92 -47.85 31.11 -2.36
C GLY A 92 -48.26 31.20 -3.84
N THR A 93 -49.33 30.54 -4.26
CA THR A 93 -50.16 31.07 -5.35
C THR A 93 -51.43 31.63 -4.73
N LYS A 94 -51.56 32.95 -4.70
CA LYS A 94 -52.78 33.66 -4.33
C LYS A 94 -53.87 33.35 -5.36
N HIS A 95 -54.47 32.16 -5.29
CA HIS A 95 -55.79 31.93 -5.85
C HIS A 95 -56.79 32.57 -4.90
N LEU A 96 -57.16 33.79 -5.27
CA LEU A 96 -58.31 34.50 -4.76
C LEU A 96 -59.54 33.60 -4.94
N VAL A 97 -59.91 32.84 -3.92
CA VAL A 97 -61.26 32.28 -3.80
C VAL A 97 -62.15 33.44 -3.36
N GLN A 98 -62.47 34.32 -4.31
CA GLN A 98 -63.55 35.28 -4.17
C GLN A 98 -64.85 34.57 -4.50
N THR A 99 -65.58 34.28 -3.43
CA THR A 99 -67.03 34.48 -3.30
C THR A 99 -67.77 34.80 -4.59
N GLY A 100 -68.76 33.97 -4.90
CA GLY A 100 -69.66 34.16 -6.03
C GLY A 100 -70.23 35.57 -6.13
N ARG A 101 -69.91 36.24 -7.24
CA ARG A 101 -70.67 37.28 -7.93
C ARG A 101 -70.05 37.45 -9.33
N PRO A 102 -70.83 37.39 -10.43
CA PRO A 102 -70.28 37.57 -11.76
C PRO A 102 -70.00 39.06 -11.97
N LEU A 103 -68.74 39.45 -11.82
CA LEU A 103 -68.26 40.73 -12.36
C LEU A 103 -68.16 40.54 -13.87
N SER A 104 -69.14 41.12 -14.56
CA SER A 104 -69.15 41.50 -15.96
C SER A 104 -67.75 41.61 -16.59
N ALA A 105 -67.32 40.53 -17.25
CA ALA A 105 -66.47 40.66 -18.40
C ALA A 105 -67.15 41.62 -19.38
N PRO A 106 -66.41 42.44 -20.16
CA PRO A 106 -67.02 43.17 -21.26
C PRO A 106 -67.80 42.15 -22.06
N ARG A 107 -69.12 42.33 -22.20
CA ARG A 107 -69.91 41.55 -23.14
C ARG A 107 -69.45 42.00 -24.52
N VAL A 108 -68.34 41.42 -24.96
CA VAL A 108 -68.01 41.36 -26.37
C VAL A 108 -69.07 40.41 -26.89
N ASP A 109 -70.11 40.95 -27.53
CA ASP A 109 -71.05 40.14 -28.28
C ASP A 109 -70.29 39.63 -29.50
N VAL A 110 -69.43 38.63 -29.27
CA VAL A 110 -68.60 38.00 -30.29
C VAL A 110 -69.54 37.21 -31.17
N THR A 111 -69.71 37.65 -32.40
CA THR A 111 -70.47 36.91 -33.40
C THR A 111 -69.78 35.57 -33.67
N LEU A 112 -70.54 34.54 -34.08
CA LEU A 112 -70.00 33.20 -34.37
C LEU A 112 -68.79 33.26 -35.34
N GLY A 113 -68.81 34.21 -36.28
CA GLY A 113 -67.70 34.45 -37.22
C GLY A 113 -66.41 34.94 -36.54
N GLU A 114 -66.50 35.84 -35.57
CA GLU A 114 -65.34 36.35 -34.83
C GLU A 114 -64.72 35.27 -33.93
N LEU A 115 -65.53 34.38 -33.33
CA LEU A 115 -65.00 33.21 -32.62
C LEU A 115 -64.26 32.25 -33.56
N GLN A 116 -64.78 32.07 -34.77
CA GLN A 116 -64.16 31.23 -35.80
C GLN A 116 -62.83 31.84 -36.29
N ASP A 117 -62.78 33.16 -36.45
CA ASP A 117 -61.55 33.89 -36.75
C ASP A 117 -60.52 33.83 -35.60
N LEU A 118 -60.97 33.91 -34.34
CA LEU A 118 -60.10 33.74 -33.18
C LEU A 118 -59.54 32.31 -33.10
N ALA A 119 -60.37 31.30 -33.33
CA ALA A 119 -59.96 29.90 -33.35
C ALA A 119 -58.95 29.60 -34.47
N THR A 120 -59.16 30.14 -35.67
CA THR A 120 -58.21 29.96 -36.79
C THR A 120 -56.88 30.65 -36.54
N ARG A 121 -56.88 31.88 -36.01
CA ARG A 121 -55.65 32.59 -35.59
C ARG A 121 -54.91 31.84 -34.50
N GLN A 122 -55.63 31.31 -33.51
CA GLN A 122 -55.05 30.52 -32.43
C GLN A 122 -54.42 29.22 -32.96
N GLN A 123 -55.10 28.53 -33.88
CA GLN A 123 -54.57 27.33 -34.53
C GLN A 123 -53.29 27.62 -35.33
N GLN A 124 -53.25 28.75 -36.06
CA GLN A 124 -52.05 29.17 -36.78
C GLN A 124 -50.89 29.47 -35.82
N GLN A 125 -51.15 30.11 -34.69
CA GLN A 125 -50.13 30.35 -33.66
C GLN A 125 -49.61 29.05 -33.04
N ILE A 126 -50.49 28.10 -32.73
CA ILE A 126 -50.10 26.78 -32.21
C ILE A 126 -49.21 26.06 -33.23
N ASN A 127 -49.60 26.05 -34.51
CA ASN A 127 -48.82 25.41 -35.56
C ASN A 127 -47.43 26.07 -35.72
N ALA A 128 -47.35 27.41 -35.67
CA ALA A 128 -46.08 28.13 -35.72
C ALA A 128 -45.18 27.82 -34.50
N GLN A 129 -45.75 27.72 -33.29
CA GLN A 129 -45.02 27.31 -32.10
C GLN A 129 -44.53 25.87 -32.19
N GLN A 130 -45.35 24.94 -32.69
CA GLN A 130 -44.95 23.54 -32.88
C GLN A 130 -43.77 23.41 -33.83
N GLN A 131 -43.77 24.14 -34.95
CA GLN A 131 -42.62 24.17 -35.87
C GLN A 131 -41.36 24.72 -35.20
N MET A 132 -41.49 25.79 -34.40
CA MET A 132 -40.36 26.33 -33.65
C MET A 132 -39.82 25.32 -32.62
N LEU A 133 -40.70 24.61 -31.92
CA LEU A 133 -40.29 23.58 -30.96
C LEU A 133 -39.56 22.42 -31.65
N ALA A 134 -40.09 21.91 -32.76
CA ALA A 134 -39.45 20.84 -33.54
C ALA A 134 -38.03 21.22 -34.00
N SER A 135 -37.83 22.44 -34.50
CA SER A 135 -36.49 22.91 -34.90
C SER A 135 -35.53 23.04 -33.71
N LYS A 136 -36.01 23.49 -32.55
CA LYS A 136 -35.22 23.54 -31.31
C LYS A 136 -34.86 22.14 -30.81
N GLU A 137 -35.78 21.18 -30.87
CA GLU A 137 -35.54 19.79 -30.47
C GLU A 137 -34.47 19.14 -31.35
N GLN A 138 -34.52 19.33 -32.68
CA GLN A 138 -33.47 18.86 -33.58
C GLN A 138 -32.10 19.46 -33.25
N ARG A 139 -32.05 20.77 -32.95
CA ARG A 139 -30.79 21.43 -32.56
C ARG A 139 -30.27 20.91 -31.22
N LEU A 140 -31.15 20.67 -30.26
CA LEU A 140 -30.77 20.10 -28.96
C LEU A 140 -30.21 18.68 -29.11
N GLN A 141 -30.84 17.83 -29.92
CA GLN A 141 -30.32 16.47 -30.19
C GLN A 141 -28.91 16.50 -30.80
N TYR A 142 -28.66 17.41 -31.75
CA TYR A 142 -27.33 17.59 -32.32
C TYR A 142 -26.29 18.00 -31.26
N LEU A 143 -26.64 18.96 -30.40
CA LEU A 143 -25.74 19.41 -29.33
C LEU A 143 -25.50 18.32 -28.28
N GLN A 144 -26.51 17.53 -27.93
CA GLN A 144 -26.37 16.39 -27.01
C GLN A 144 -25.43 15.33 -27.58
N LEU A 145 -25.54 15.01 -28.87
CA LEU A 145 -24.63 14.06 -29.52
C LEU A 145 -23.18 14.59 -29.55
N GLN A 146 -23.02 15.89 -29.81
CA GLN A 146 -21.72 16.55 -29.78
C GLN A 146 -21.09 16.52 -28.38
N ASP A 147 -21.86 16.82 -27.33
CA ASP A 147 -21.40 16.81 -25.95
C ASP A 147 -21.03 15.39 -25.49
N GLN A 148 -21.84 14.39 -25.84
CA GLN A 148 -21.53 12.98 -25.53
C GLN A 148 -20.21 12.53 -26.18
N ARG A 149 -19.96 12.94 -27.44
CA ARG A 149 -18.68 12.67 -28.11
C ARG A 149 -17.51 13.35 -27.40
N GLN A 150 -17.65 14.61 -27.00
CA GLN A 150 -16.60 15.35 -26.30
C GLN A 150 -16.30 14.74 -24.92
N GLN A 151 -17.33 14.33 -24.17
CA GLN A 151 -17.17 13.65 -22.89
C GLN A 151 -16.43 12.32 -23.05
N GLN A 152 -16.78 11.53 -24.06
CA GLN A 152 -16.10 10.28 -24.34
C GLN A 152 -14.62 10.51 -24.70
N GLU A 153 -14.34 11.46 -25.59
CA GLU A 153 -12.97 11.84 -25.97
C GLU A 153 -12.16 12.33 -24.76
N ALA A 154 -12.77 13.12 -23.87
CA ALA A 154 -12.11 13.58 -22.63
C ALA A 154 -11.82 12.44 -21.66
N SER A 155 -12.77 11.52 -21.45
CA SER A 155 -12.59 10.32 -20.63
C SER A 155 -11.47 9.43 -21.17
N ASP A 156 -11.43 9.22 -22.49
CA ASP A 156 -10.41 8.38 -23.11
C ASP A 156 -9.03 9.04 -23.08
N GLN A 157 -8.95 10.38 -23.22
CA GLN A 157 -7.70 11.11 -22.99
C GLN A 157 -7.20 10.96 -21.55
N GLU A 158 -8.08 11.03 -20.56
CA GLU A 158 -7.72 10.86 -19.15
C GLU A 158 -7.21 9.43 -18.87
N ARG A 159 -7.89 8.41 -19.40
CA ARG A 159 -7.42 7.02 -19.34
C ARG A 159 -6.05 6.85 -19.98
N LEU A 160 -5.82 7.45 -21.14
CA LEU A 160 -4.52 7.43 -21.82
C LEU A 160 -3.43 8.13 -20.99
N ARG A 161 -3.73 9.26 -20.33
CA ARG A 161 -2.80 9.93 -19.42
C ARG A 161 -2.41 9.02 -18.26
N GLN A 162 -3.37 8.39 -17.62
CA GLN A 162 -3.12 7.45 -16.52
C GLN A 162 -2.28 6.24 -16.97
N LEU A 163 -2.57 5.67 -18.15
CA LEU A 163 -1.76 4.58 -18.70
C LEU A 163 -0.32 5.01 -18.98
N ARG A 164 -0.10 6.22 -19.51
CA ARG A 164 1.25 6.77 -19.73
C ARG A 164 2.01 6.97 -18.42
N GLU A 165 1.36 7.53 -17.40
CA GLU A 165 1.97 7.71 -16.09
C GLU A 165 2.32 6.36 -15.45
N ASN A 166 1.42 5.37 -15.52
CA ASN A 166 1.66 4.02 -15.05
C ASN A 166 2.84 3.35 -15.77
N ALA A 167 2.92 3.49 -17.09
CA ALA A 167 4.05 2.99 -17.88
C ALA A 167 5.37 3.64 -17.43
N HIS A 168 5.39 4.97 -17.26
CA HIS A 168 6.56 5.69 -16.77
C HIS A 168 6.99 5.23 -15.36
N ASN A 169 6.03 5.05 -14.46
CA ASN A 169 6.27 4.55 -13.11
C ASN A 169 6.83 3.12 -13.12
N GLN A 170 6.33 2.25 -14.00
CA GLN A 170 6.84 0.89 -14.17
C GLN A 170 8.27 0.91 -14.74
N GLU A 171 8.56 1.75 -15.73
CA GLU A 171 9.93 1.93 -16.23
C GLU A 171 10.90 2.39 -15.14
N ALA A 172 10.50 3.35 -14.30
CA ALA A 172 11.32 3.81 -13.17
C ALA A 172 11.56 2.69 -12.13
N LYS A 173 10.55 1.85 -11.84
CA LYS A 173 10.71 0.67 -11.00
C LYS A 173 11.68 -0.34 -11.63
N LEU A 174 11.56 -0.62 -12.93
CA LEU A 174 12.47 -1.52 -13.64
C LEU A 174 13.92 -1.01 -13.64
N ARG A 175 14.14 0.30 -13.81
CA ARG A 175 15.49 0.90 -13.70
C ARG A 175 16.09 0.66 -12.32
N ARG A 176 15.31 0.85 -11.24
CA ARG A 176 15.75 0.57 -9.86
C ARG A 176 16.09 -0.90 -9.65
N VAL A 177 15.23 -1.81 -10.13
CA VAL A 177 15.47 -3.26 -10.03
C VAL A 177 16.76 -3.65 -10.77
N ARG A 178 16.99 -3.11 -11.97
CA ARG A 178 18.23 -3.36 -12.73
C ARG A 178 19.47 -2.85 -11.98
N ALA A 179 19.40 -1.67 -11.37
CA ALA A 179 20.49 -1.13 -10.56
C ALA A 179 20.77 -2.01 -9.32
N LEU A 180 19.73 -2.41 -8.59
CA LEU A 180 19.86 -3.31 -7.43
C LEU A 180 20.45 -4.66 -7.82
N ARG A 181 20.01 -5.23 -8.95
CA ARG A 181 20.59 -6.48 -9.49
C ARG A 181 22.08 -6.32 -9.76
N GLY A 182 22.51 -5.20 -10.34
CA GLY A 182 23.93 -4.91 -10.55
C GLY A 182 24.73 -4.85 -9.25
N GLN A 183 24.19 -4.21 -8.21
CA GLN A 183 24.82 -4.15 -6.88
C GLN A 183 24.92 -5.54 -6.23
N VAL A 184 23.87 -6.36 -6.34
CA VAL A 184 23.87 -7.73 -5.82
C VAL A 184 24.92 -8.58 -6.53
N GLU A 185 25.01 -8.49 -7.85
CA GLU A 185 26.02 -9.24 -8.62
C GLU A 185 27.45 -8.78 -8.25
N GLN A 186 27.67 -7.48 -8.08
CA GLN A 186 28.95 -6.96 -7.62
C GLN A 186 29.33 -7.51 -6.23
N LYS A 187 28.38 -7.58 -5.30
CA LYS A 187 28.59 -8.21 -3.99
C LYS A 187 28.86 -9.71 -4.11
N ARG A 188 28.16 -10.41 -5.00
CA ARG A 188 28.38 -11.83 -5.26
C ARG A 188 29.81 -12.10 -5.72
N LEU A 189 30.31 -11.31 -6.68
CA LEU A 189 31.69 -11.40 -7.17
C LEU A 189 32.71 -11.06 -6.07
N SER A 190 32.45 -10.01 -5.29
CA SER A 190 33.31 -9.66 -4.15
C SER A 190 33.39 -10.79 -3.12
N ASN A 191 32.26 -11.40 -2.78
CA ASN A 191 32.21 -12.52 -1.84
C ASN A 191 32.93 -13.76 -2.41
N SER A 192 32.77 -14.04 -3.71
CA SER A 192 33.50 -15.13 -4.38
C SER A 192 35.01 -14.95 -4.24
N LYS A 193 35.51 -13.73 -4.47
CA LYS A 193 36.92 -13.41 -4.31
C LYS A 193 37.41 -13.60 -2.86
N LEU A 194 36.61 -13.18 -1.88
CA LEU A 194 36.95 -13.40 -0.46
C LEU A 194 37.00 -14.88 -0.10
N VAL A 195 36.10 -15.70 -0.67
CA VAL A 195 36.14 -17.16 -0.49
C VAL A 195 37.43 -17.75 -1.05
N GLU A 196 37.84 -17.34 -2.26
CA GLU A 196 39.10 -17.76 -2.85
C GLU A 196 40.31 -17.34 -1.99
N GLU A 197 40.31 -16.13 -1.44
CA GLU A 197 41.36 -15.65 -0.52
C GLU A 197 41.41 -16.47 0.77
N ILE A 198 40.25 -16.86 1.33
CA ILE A 198 40.16 -17.73 2.52
C ILE A 198 40.68 -19.13 2.21
N GLU A 199 40.35 -19.70 1.06
CA GLU A 199 40.86 -21.01 0.64
C GLU A 199 42.38 -21.00 0.47
N GLN A 200 42.94 -19.94 -0.12
CA GLN A 200 44.38 -19.73 -0.20
C GLN A 200 45.03 -19.65 1.18
N MET A 201 44.46 -18.85 2.10
CA MET A 201 44.95 -18.75 3.48
C MET A 201 44.88 -20.09 4.21
N THR A 202 43.81 -20.85 4.00
CA THR A 202 43.62 -22.18 4.60
C THR A 202 44.68 -23.16 4.11
N SER A 203 44.98 -23.17 2.81
CA SER A 203 46.05 -23.98 2.22
C SER A 203 47.43 -23.65 2.82
N LEU A 204 47.75 -22.35 2.93
CA LEU A 204 48.99 -21.89 3.56
C LEU A 204 49.08 -22.31 5.03
N PHE A 205 47.97 -22.20 5.77
CA PHE A 205 47.92 -22.63 7.17
C PHE A 205 48.16 -24.14 7.29
N GLN A 206 47.53 -24.96 6.44
CA GLN A 206 47.77 -26.41 6.41
C GLN A 206 49.21 -26.76 6.03
N GLN A 207 49.84 -26.00 5.13
CA GLN A 207 51.27 -26.17 4.83
C GLN A 207 52.11 -25.84 6.07
N LYS A 208 51.87 -24.71 6.73
CA LYS A 208 52.60 -24.31 7.93
C LYS A 208 52.40 -25.28 9.10
N GLN A 209 51.20 -25.83 9.26
CA GLN A 209 50.94 -26.88 10.24
C GLN A 209 51.76 -28.14 9.97
N ARG A 210 51.90 -28.56 8.70
CA ARG A 210 52.77 -29.70 8.32
C ARG A 210 54.24 -29.39 8.58
N GLU A 211 54.72 -28.21 8.21
CA GLU A 211 56.10 -27.78 8.49
C GLU A 211 56.39 -27.77 10.00
N LEU A 212 55.45 -27.29 10.82
CA LEU A 212 55.56 -27.31 12.28
C LEU A 212 55.61 -28.72 12.84
N LEU A 213 54.74 -29.63 12.38
CA LEU A 213 54.76 -31.02 12.82
C LEU A 213 56.10 -31.70 12.54
N VAL A 214 56.70 -31.44 11.38
CA VAL A 214 58.05 -31.94 11.04
C VAL A 214 59.10 -31.34 11.97
N ALA A 215 59.03 -30.04 12.25
CA ALA A 215 59.97 -29.39 13.17
C ALA A 215 59.85 -29.93 14.61
N VAL A 216 58.63 -30.17 15.09
CA VAL A 216 58.37 -30.79 16.41
C VAL A 216 58.97 -32.18 16.48
N ALA A 217 58.69 -33.03 15.49
CA ALA A 217 59.26 -34.38 15.42
C ALA A 217 60.80 -34.36 15.43
N ARG A 218 61.42 -33.39 14.74
CA ARG A 218 62.87 -33.23 14.75
C ARG A 218 63.41 -32.79 16.12
N VAL A 219 62.68 -31.93 16.83
CA VAL A 219 63.04 -31.52 18.19
C VAL A 219 62.92 -32.68 19.17
N GLU A 220 61.88 -33.52 19.04
CA GLU A 220 61.72 -34.75 19.82
C GLU A 220 62.89 -35.70 19.58
N GLU A 221 63.24 -35.98 18.33
CA GLU A 221 64.38 -36.84 17.98
C GLU A 221 65.72 -36.31 18.55
N LEU A 222 65.97 -35.00 18.44
CA LEU A 222 67.17 -34.39 19.02
C LEU A 222 67.17 -34.42 20.55
N SER A 223 65.99 -34.35 21.18
CA SER A 223 65.84 -34.44 22.63
C SER A 223 66.15 -35.86 23.12
N ASP A 224 65.66 -36.89 22.41
CA ASP A 224 65.97 -38.28 22.68
C ASP A 224 67.48 -38.57 22.54
N GLN A 225 68.11 -38.08 21.47
CA GLN A 225 69.56 -38.16 21.27
C GLN A 225 70.34 -37.49 22.41
N LEU A 226 69.87 -36.34 22.92
CA LEU A 226 70.48 -35.65 24.06
C LEU A 226 70.34 -36.46 25.36
N GLU A 227 69.20 -37.13 25.57
CA GLU A 227 69.01 -38.00 26.74
C GLU A 227 69.89 -39.24 26.71
N GLU A 228 70.08 -39.85 25.55
CA GLU A 228 71.00 -40.98 25.36
C GLU A 228 72.43 -40.58 25.69
N LEU A 229 72.92 -39.48 25.13
CA LEU A 229 74.29 -38.98 25.42
C LEU A 229 74.47 -38.65 26.92
N LYS A 230 73.47 -38.07 27.59
CA LYS A 230 73.52 -37.83 29.03
C LYS A 230 73.56 -39.13 29.86
N LYS A 231 72.88 -40.18 29.39
CA LYS A 231 72.94 -41.50 30.03
C LYS A 231 74.34 -42.11 29.85
N ASP A 232 74.91 -42.01 28.65
CA ASP A 232 76.26 -42.50 28.36
C ASP A 232 77.34 -41.72 29.13
N ASP A 233 77.25 -40.39 29.24
CA ASP A 233 78.16 -39.58 30.05
C ASP A 233 78.06 -39.90 31.56
N ASN A 234 76.86 -40.20 32.06
CA ASN A 234 76.68 -40.69 33.44
C ASN A 234 77.22 -42.12 33.65
N VAL A 235 77.33 -42.93 32.60
CA VAL A 235 77.96 -44.26 32.64
C VAL A 235 79.49 -44.15 32.52
N PHE A 236 80.02 -43.14 31.82
CA PHE A 236 81.47 -42.89 31.71
C PHE A 236 82.09 -42.18 32.92
N PHE A 237 81.29 -41.66 33.86
CA PHE A 237 81.77 -41.26 35.20
C PHE A 237 81.86 -42.42 36.19
N LEU A 238 82.16 -43.64 35.73
CA LEU A 238 82.98 -44.58 36.51
C LEU A 238 84.42 -44.06 36.51
N SER A 239 84.68 -43.04 37.34
CA SER A 239 86.04 -42.59 37.65
C SER A 239 86.82 -43.76 38.25
N CYS A 240 87.59 -44.46 37.41
CA CYS A 240 88.69 -45.30 37.83
C CYS A 240 89.74 -44.42 38.53
N ARG A 241 89.53 -44.13 39.82
CA ARG A 241 90.57 -43.57 40.67
C ARG A 241 91.55 -44.68 41.04
N TRP A 242 92.50 -44.97 40.15
CA TRP A 242 93.65 -45.79 40.48
C TRP A 242 94.50 -45.07 41.54
N ARG A 243 94.49 -45.57 42.77
CA ARG A 243 95.47 -45.21 43.79
C ARG A 243 96.05 -46.47 44.41
N GLY A 244 97.14 -46.96 43.82
CA GLY A 244 98.11 -47.83 44.47
C GLY A 244 97.70 -49.30 44.67
N PRO A 245 98.68 -50.16 45.00
CA PRO A 245 98.54 -51.60 44.86
C PRO A 245 98.18 -52.22 46.20
N HIS A 246 96.91 -52.40 46.56
CA HIS A 246 96.46 -53.42 47.54
C HIS A 246 94.91 -53.48 47.62
N ARG A 247 94.38 -54.69 47.31
CA ARG A 247 93.03 -55.27 47.57
C ARG A 247 91.74 -54.50 47.15
N PRO A 248 90.72 -55.22 46.62
CA PRO A 248 89.42 -54.64 46.29
C PRO A 248 88.47 -54.73 47.50
N GLU A 249 87.86 -53.61 47.91
CA GLU A 249 86.63 -53.65 48.69
C GLU A 249 85.57 -52.74 48.07
N ARG A 250 84.46 -53.40 47.66
CA ARG A 250 83.12 -52.86 47.40
C ARG A 250 83.00 -51.75 46.35
N CYS A 251 82.53 -52.15 45.17
CA CYS A 251 81.81 -51.26 44.26
C CYS A 251 80.47 -50.87 44.91
N LEU A 252 80.33 -49.61 45.33
CA LEU A 252 79.06 -49.04 45.71
C LEU A 252 78.32 -48.64 44.42
N TRP A 253 77.24 -49.35 44.13
CA TRP A 253 76.25 -48.96 43.12
C TRP A 253 75.48 -47.75 43.64
N PHE A 254 75.54 -46.63 42.92
CA PHE A 254 74.53 -45.58 43.02
C PHE A 254 73.63 -45.67 41.80
N GLY A 255 72.56 -46.47 41.93
CA GLY A 255 71.42 -46.50 41.02
C GLY A 255 70.14 -46.59 41.85
N HIS A 256 69.17 -45.72 41.57
CA HIS A 256 67.86 -45.74 42.23
C HIS A 256 67.18 -47.13 42.06
N PRO A 257 66.46 -47.63 43.07
CA PRO A 257 65.94 -49.00 43.07
C PRO A 257 64.77 -49.15 42.10
N ALA A 258 64.89 -50.12 41.20
CA ALA A 258 63.74 -50.69 40.51
C ALA A 258 62.93 -51.53 41.51
N THR A 259 61.68 -51.13 41.77
CA THR A 259 60.72 -51.94 42.53
C THR A 259 60.22 -53.09 41.66
N CYS A 260 60.62 -54.31 42.00
CA CYS A 260 59.95 -55.55 41.59
C CYS A 260 58.81 -55.87 42.58
N PRO A 261 57.64 -56.33 42.11
CA PRO A 261 56.54 -56.75 42.99
C PRO A 261 56.82 -58.15 43.56
N LEU A 262 56.70 -58.27 44.88
CA LEU A 262 56.72 -59.54 45.62
C LEU A 262 55.42 -60.31 45.37
N SER A 263 55.55 -61.55 44.90
CA SER A 263 54.53 -62.59 45.00
C SER A 263 54.82 -63.46 46.23
N ASP A 264 53.81 -63.68 47.08
CA ASP A 264 53.65 -64.91 47.87
C ASP A 264 52.17 -65.04 48.30
N GLN A 265 51.43 -66.00 47.75
CA GLN A 265 51.02 -67.28 48.39
C GLN A 265 50.19 -67.06 49.68
N SER A 266 48.93 -67.48 49.85
CA SER A 266 48.38 -68.81 49.58
C SER A 266 46.87 -68.92 50.00
N HIS A 267 46.11 -69.68 49.22
CA HIS A 267 44.93 -70.52 49.51
C HIS A 267 43.72 -70.01 50.32
N CYS A 268 42.59 -69.80 49.61
CA CYS A 268 41.44 -70.73 49.59
C CYS A 268 40.62 -70.52 48.31
#